data_AF-A0A5E4JYT7-F1
#
_entry.id   AF-A0A5E4JYT7-F1
#
_cell.length_a   1.000
_cell.length_b   1.000
_cell.length_c   1.000
_cell.angle_alpha   90.00
_cell.angle_beta   90.00
_cell.angle_gamma   90.00
#
_symmetry.space_group_name_H-M   'P 1'
#
loop_
_entity.id
_entity.type
_entity.pdbx_description
1 polymer ?
#
loop_
_entity_poly.entity_id
_entity_poly.type
_entity_poly.pdbx_seq_one_letter_code
_entity_poly.pdbx_strand_id
1 'polypeptide(L)'
;MNKLQKALCIGAGLISLAGCREYRIEYSPVLHEDAKVVDVVYTMNYNMDDGSNSPGIAVVSMNIPEKYAVVFKSQHGKFIVEGEDERHKNLWSRMQEGEKVDVTYKEKYESVYDDTNKDGTNELVERRLVKYDFLDAQPITN
;
A
#
# COMPACT_ATOMS: atom_id res chain seq x y z
N MET A 1 13.68 12.03 -37.88
CA MET A 1 12.53 11.17 -38.25
C MET A 1 12.08 10.53 -36.95
N ASN A 2 10.94 10.84 -36.33
CA ASN A 2 9.61 11.06 -36.88
C ASN A 2 9.00 12.40 -36.45
N LYS A 3 8.38 13.06 -37.43
CA LYS A 3 7.64 14.32 -37.34
C LYS A 3 6.15 14.00 -37.38
N LEU A 4 5.32 14.91 -36.84
CA LEU A 4 3.87 15.04 -37.07
C LEU A 4 3.03 13.87 -36.49
N GLN A 5 1.92 14.02 -35.76
CA GLN A 5 0.76 14.91 -35.75
C GLN A 5 -0.11 14.35 -34.58
N LYS A 6 -0.84 15.08 -33.73
CA LYS A 6 -1.86 16.08 -34.00
C LYS A 6 -2.02 16.97 -32.76
N ALA A 7 -1.64 18.23 -32.89
CA ALA A 7 -2.31 19.30 -32.18
C ALA A 7 -3.69 19.50 -32.82
N LEU A 8 -4.75 19.51 -32.01
CA LEU A 8 -6.08 19.95 -32.43
C LEU A 8 -6.54 21.04 -31.47
N CYS A 9 -6.05 22.25 -31.68
CA CYS A 9 -6.59 23.48 -31.11
C CYS A 9 -7.06 24.37 -32.28
N ILE A 10 -8.25 24.11 -32.81
CA ILE A 10 -8.97 25.05 -33.68
C ILE A 10 -10.45 24.99 -33.31
N GLY A 11 -10.93 26.05 -32.68
CA GLY A 11 -12.34 26.26 -32.35
C GLY A 11 -12.48 27.47 -31.44
N ALA A 12 -12.79 28.62 -32.02
CA ALA A 12 -13.01 29.88 -31.29
C ALA A 12 -14.18 29.74 -30.30
N GLY A 13 -13.93 30.08 -29.03
CA GLY A 13 -14.97 30.17 -28.00
C GLY A 13 -14.45 29.90 -26.60
N LEU A 14 -14.30 30.97 -25.82
CA LEU A 14 -14.02 31.01 -24.38
C LEU A 14 -12.65 30.46 -23.94
N ILE A 15 -11.80 31.40 -23.52
CA ILE A 15 -10.67 31.19 -22.62
C ILE A 15 -11.24 30.65 -21.30
N SER A 16 -11.50 29.35 -21.22
CA SER A 16 -11.60 28.68 -19.92
C SER A 16 -10.18 28.33 -19.50
N LEU A 17 -9.50 29.29 -18.86
CA LEU A 17 -8.39 29.02 -17.93
C LEU A 17 -8.97 28.23 -16.74
N ALA A 18 -9.44 27.01 -16.98
CA ALA A 18 -9.57 26.04 -15.92
C ALA A 18 -8.15 25.61 -15.62
N GLY A 19 -7.58 26.13 -14.53
CA GLY A 19 -6.30 25.65 -14.01
C GLY A 19 -6.37 24.12 -13.94
N CYS A 20 -5.50 23.46 -14.70
CA CYS A 20 -5.43 22.01 -14.69
C CYS A 20 -4.81 21.59 -13.37
N ARG A 21 -5.66 21.29 -12.38
CA ARG A 21 -5.22 20.66 -11.14
C ARG A 21 -4.48 19.38 -11.46
N GLU A 22 -3.26 19.28 -10.96
CA GLU A 22 -2.39 18.13 -11.11
C GLU A 22 -2.34 17.35 -9.80
N TYR A 23 -2.58 16.04 -9.88
CA TYR A 23 -2.49 15.14 -8.73
C TYR A 23 -1.23 14.30 -8.85
N ARG A 24 -0.41 14.30 -7.80
CA ARG A 24 0.81 13.49 -7.73
C ARG A 24 0.80 12.59 -6.50
N ILE A 25 1.38 11.40 -6.67
CA ILE A 25 1.73 10.52 -5.57
C ILE A 25 3.21 10.71 -5.27
N GLU A 26 3.51 11.07 -4.04
CA GLU A 26 4.88 11.31 -3.57
C GLU A 26 5.20 10.40 -2.38
N TYR A 27 6.48 10.07 -2.22
CA TYR A 27 6.95 9.25 -1.12
C TYR A 27 7.97 10.01 -0.28
N SER A 28 7.96 9.80 1.03
CA SER A 28 9.04 10.27 1.90
C SER A 28 10.36 9.55 1.60
N PRO A 29 11.48 10.04 2.15
CA PRO A 29 12.65 9.20 2.41
C PRO A 29 12.27 7.94 3.20
N VAL A 30 13.18 6.96 3.22
CA VAL A 30 13.02 5.78 4.09
C VAL A 30 13.09 6.22 5.54
N LEU A 31 12.10 5.81 6.33
CA LEU A 31 11.97 6.09 7.75
C LEU A 31 12.11 4.81 8.56
N HIS A 32 12.52 4.97 9.81
CA HIS A 32 12.79 3.91 10.79
C HIS A 32 12.07 4.24 12.08
N GLU A 33 11.49 3.25 12.74
CA GLU A 33 10.87 3.43 14.06
C GLU A 33 10.86 2.16 14.90
N ASP A 34 11.07 2.34 16.20
CA ASP A 34 10.89 1.29 17.18
C ASP A 34 9.42 0.87 17.25
N ALA A 35 9.17 -0.43 17.09
CA ALA A 35 7.87 -1.05 17.23
C ALA A 35 7.97 -2.32 18.09
N LYS A 36 6.80 -2.85 18.45
CA LYS A 36 6.67 -4.13 19.14
C LYS A 36 5.86 -5.09 18.29
N VAL A 37 6.34 -6.33 18.15
CA VAL A 37 5.54 -7.42 17.56
C VAL A 37 4.43 -7.76 18.55
N VAL A 38 3.18 -7.61 18.13
CA VAL A 38 2.00 -7.88 18.98
C VAL A 38 1.24 -9.13 18.57
N ASP A 39 1.45 -9.63 17.35
CA ASP A 39 0.86 -10.88 16.88
C ASP A 39 1.66 -11.44 15.70
N VAL A 40 1.69 -12.76 15.57
CA VAL A 40 2.36 -13.52 14.52
C VAL A 40 1.45 -14.69 14.12
N VAL A 41 0.85 -14.62 12.94
CA VAL A 41 -0.20 -15.54 12.51
C VAL A 41 0.25 -16.34 11.29
N TYR A 42 0.01 -17.65 11.33
CA TYR A 42 0.17 -18.56 10.21
C TYR A 42 -1.17 -19.25 9.91
N THR A 43 -1.63 -19.13 8.67
CA THR A 43 -2.79 -19.87 8.16
C THR A 43 -2.28 -20.91 7.16
N MET A 44 -2.50 -22.19 7.45
CA MET A 44 -2.11 -23.27 6.55
C MET A 44 -3.04 -23.35 5.33
N ASN A 45 -2.52 -23.83 4.20
CA ASN A 45 -3.35 -24.16 3.04
C ASN A 45 -4.32 -25.29 3.42
N TYR A 46 -5.61 -25.07 3.20
CA TYR A 46 -6.63 -26.06 3.50
C TYR A 46 -7.68 -26.11 2.40
N ASN A 47 -7.91 -27.33 1.88
CA ASN A 47 -8.96 -27.64 0.91
C ASN A 47 -9.98 -28.53 1.60
N MET A 48 -11.21 -28.03 1.79
CA MET A 48 -12.34 -28.88 2.17
C MET A 48 -13.10 -29.28 0.90
N ASP A 49 -13.10 -30.59 0.65
CA ASP A 49 -14.03 -31.24 -0.27
C ASP A 49 -15.00 -32.07 0.57
N ASP A 50 -16.21 -31.55 0.78
CA ASP A 50 -17.29 -32.32 1.39
C ASP A 50 -17.91 -33.18 0.28
N GLY A 51 -17.42 -34.41 0.13
CA GLY A 51 -17.86 -35.40 -0.86
C GLY A 51 -19.30 -35.92 -0.65
N SER A 52 -20.21 -35.05 -0.22
CA SER A 52 -21.62 -35.32 0.01
C SER A 52 -22.38 -35.43 -1.31
N ASN A 53 -22.61 -36.67 -1.76
CA ASN A 53 -23.51 -37.02 -2.86
C ASN A 53 -25.00 -36.97 -2.44
N SER A 54 -25.41 -35.95 -1.68
CA SER A 54 -26.80 -35.79 -1.24
C SER A 54 -27.58 -34.92 -2.23
N PRO A 55 -28.69 -35.41 -2.82
CA PRO A 55 -29.47 -34.66 -3.80
C PRO A 55 -30.21 -33.52 -3.07
N GLY A 56 -29.61 -32.33 -3.07
CA GLY A 56 -30.23 -31.12 -2.49
C GLY A 56 -29.28 -30.17 -1.75
N ILE A 57 -28.02 -30.54 -1.55
CA ILE A 57 -27.01 -29.66 -0.93
C ILE A 57 -26.03 -29.21 -2.01
N ALA A 58 -25.91 -27.90 -2.20
CA ALA A 58 -24.87 -27.34 -3.05
C ALA A 58 -23.52 -27.54 -2.36
N VAL A 59 -22.63 -28.34 -2.98
CA VAL A 59 -21.26 -28.50 -2.53
C VAL A 59 -20.53 -27.16 -2.71
N VAL A 60 -20.06 -26.56 -1.62
CA VAL A 60 -19.19 -25.38 -1.67
C VAL A 60 -17.77 -25.86 -1.38
N SER A 61 -16.95 -25.96 -2.42
CA SER A 61 -15.52 -26.14 -2.26
C SER A 61 -14.93 -24.83 -1.70
N MET A 62 -14.25 -24.90 -0.56
CA MET A 62 -13.52 -23.78 0.01
C MET A 62 -12.01 -24.05 -0.07
N ASN A 63 -11.31 -23.17 -0.78
CA ASN A 63 -9.86 -23.12 -0.83
C ASN A 63 -9.39 -21.95 0.05
N ILE A 64 -8.70 -22.25 1.14
CA ILE A 64 -8.07 -21.26 2.01
C ILE A 64 -6.57 -21.25 1.68
N PRO A 65 -6.04 -20.17 1.09
CA PRO A 65 -4.63 -20.11 0.75
C PRO A 65 -3.76 -19.98 2.02
N GLU A 66 -2.53 -20.46 1.91
CA GLU A 66 -1.53 -20.30 2.96
C GLU A 66 -1.19 -18.82 3.13
N LYS A 67 -1.22 -18.30 4.35
CA LYS A 67 -0.93 -16.89 4.66
C LYS A 67 -0.04 -16.75 5.89
N TYR A 68 0.87 -15.80 5.79
CA TYR A 68 1.75 -15.35 6.87
C TYR A 68 1.40 -13.92 7.20
N ALA A 69 1.18 -13.62 8.48
CA ALA A 69 0.92 -12.27 8.94
C ALA A 69 1.75 -11.92 10.18
N VAL A 70 2.25 -10.70 10.23
CA VAL A 70 2.90 -10.12 11.40
C VAL A 70 2.26 -8.77 11.70
N VAL A 71 1.90 -8.56 12.96
CA VAL A 71 1.31 -7.31 13.43
C VAL A 71 2.31 -6.57 14.30
N PHE A 72 2.67 -5.37 13.89
CA PHE A 72 3.53 -4.47 14.64
C PHE A 72 2.70 -3.35 15.25
N LYS A 73 2.98 -2.99 16.51
CA LYS A 73 2.44 -1.80 17.16
C LYS A 73 3.54 -0.76 17.30
N SER A 74 3.31 0.42 16.74
CA SER A 74 4.22 1.57 16.82
C SER A 74 3.50 2.81 17.34
N GLN A 75 4.20 3.95 17.38
CA GLN A 75 3.62 5.25 17.75
C GLN A 75 2.55 5.74 16.75
N HIS A 76 2.63 5.31 15.49
CA HIS A 76 1.71 5.71 14.42
C HIS A 76 0.53 4.77 14.22
N GLY A 77 0.44 3.69 15.02
CA GLY A 77 -0.68 2.76 15.01
C GLY A 77 -0.22 1.31 14.87
N LYS A 78 -0.84 0.59 13.93
CA LYS A 78 -0.52 -0.82 13.66
C LYS A 78 -0.11 -1.00 12.20
N PHE A 79 0.98 -1.72 12.00
CA PHE A 79 1.32 -2.28 10.70
C PHE A 79 0.87 -3.74 10.68
N ILE A 80 0.00 -4.08 9.74
CA ILE A 80 -0.41 -5.46 9.48
C ILE A 80 0.25 -5.83 8.17
N VAL A 81 1.25 -6.71 8.24
CA VAL A 81 2.00 -7.17 7.08
C VAL A 81 1.60 -8.61 6.84
N GLU A 82 0.77 -8.84 5.82
CA GLU A 82 0.22 -10.15 5.51
C GLU A 82 0.37 -10.49 4.02
N GLY A 83 0.64 -11.76 3.74
CA GLY A 83 0.79 -12.24 2.37
C GLY A 83 1.16 -13.72 2.29
N GLU A 84 1.25 -14.19 1.06
CA GLU A 84 1.47 -15.61 0.71
C GLU A 84 2.88 -15.83 0.15
N ASP A 85 3.61 -14.76 -0.13
CA ASP A 85 4.93 -14.82 -0.75
C ASP A 85 6.08 -15.07 0.24
N GLU A 86 7.25 -15.41 -0.31
CA GLU A 86 8.46 -15.68 0.47
C GLU A 86 8.93 -14.47 1.30
N ARG A 87 8.62 -13.23 0.93
CA ARG A 87 8.97 -12.05 1.75
C ARG A 87 8.16 -12.07 3.05
N HIS A 88 6.87 -12.38 2.98
CA HIS A 88 6.02 -12.46 4.18
C HIS A 88 6.37 -13.65 5.05
N LYS A 89 6.68 -14.80 4.45
CA LYS A 89 7.17 -15.98 5.17
C LYS A 89 8.50 -15.73 5.88
N ASN A 90 9.45 -15.09 5.20
CA ASN A 90 10.74 -14.73 5.78
C ASN A 90 10.61 -13.68 6.87
N LEU A 91 9.67 -12.75 6.76
CA LEU A 91 9.35 -11.79 7.82
C LEU A 91 8.70 -12.50 9.02
N TRP A 92 7.78 -13.42 8.78
CA TRP A 92 7.10 -14.17 9.84
C TRP A 92 8.07 -15.08 10.60
N SER A 93 8.96 -15.78 9.91
CA SER A 93 9.85 -16.80 10.52
C SER A 93 10.92 -16.23 11.47
N ARG A 94 11.18 -14.92 11.37
CA ARG A 94 12.20 -14.19 12.14
C ARG A 94 11.63 -13.33 13.27
N MET A 95 10.30 -13.28 13.41
CA MET A 95 9.62 -12.42 14.37
C MET A 95 9.06 -13.26 15.50
N GLN A 96 9.20 -12.78 16.73
CA GLN A 96 8.57 -13.38 17.89
C GLN A 96 7.59 -12.40 18.55
N GLU A 97 6.41 -12.89 18.94
CA GLU A 97 5.47 -12.07 19.69
C GLU A 97 6.12 -11.49 20.96
N GLY A 98 5.95 -10.20 21.19
CA GLY A 98 6.54 -9.48 22.31
C GLY A 98 7.88 -8.82 22.01
N GLU A 99 8.53 -9.17 20.90
CA GLU A 99 9.85 -8.66 20.51
C GLU A 99 9.82 -7.18 20.11
N LYS A 100 10.91 -6.47 20.40
CA LYS A 100 11.13 -5.09 19.92
C LYS A 100 11.88 -5.13 18.60
N VAL A 101 11.40 -4.36 17.63
CA VAL A 101 11.91 -4.35 16.26
C VAL A 101 12.06 -2.92 15.76
N ASP A 102 13.00 -2.69 14.85
CA ASP A 102 13.07 -1.49 14.02
C ASP A 102 12.26 -1.73 12.75
N VAL A 103 11.20 -0.97 12.55
CA VAL A 103 10.33 -1.02 11.37
C VAL A 103 10.78 0.03 10.36
N THR A 104 11.06 -0.42 9.14
CA THR A 104 11.42 0.44 8.01
C THR A 104 10.20 0.65 7.11
N TYR A 105 9.87 1.91 6.79
CA TYR A 105 8.73 2.25 5.95
C TYR A 105 8.93 3.54 5.13
N LYS A 106 8.00 3.83 4.22
CA LYS A 106 7.85 5.12 3.56
C LYS A 106 6.45 5.67 3.78
N GLU A 107 6.32 6.96 3.93
CA GLU A 107 5.04 7.64 3.91
C GLU A 107 4.64 7.92 2.46
N LYS A 108 3.40 7.57 2.11
CA LYS A 108 2.80 7.88 0.82
C LYS A 108 1.89 9.09 0.97
N TYR A 109 2.13 10.09 0.14
CA TYR A 109 1.40 11.35 0.10
C TYR A 109 0.61 11.48 -1.19
N GLU A 110 -0.59 12.02 -1.08
CA GLU A 110 -1.31 12.61 -2.21
C GLU A 110 -1.11 14.12 -2.17
N SER A 111 -0.54 14.66 -3.25
CA SER A 111 -0.22 16.06 -3.40
C SER A 111 -1.04 16.65 -4.55
N VAL A 112 -1.68 17.79 -4.31
CA VAL A 112 -2.47 18.55 -5.29
C VAL A 112 -1.71 19.80 -5.65
N TYR A 113 -1.48 20.00 -6.95
CA TYR A 113 -0.88 21.21 -7.48
C TYR A 113 -1.89 21.96 -8.35
N ASP A 114 -1.91 23.28 -8.23
CA ASP A 114 -2.81 24.17 -8.97
C ASP A 114 -2.06 25.46 -9.31
N ASP A 115 -2.44 26.13 -10.39
CA ASP A 115 -1.89 27.43 -10.78
C ASP A 115 -2.70 28.52 -10.08
N THR A 116 -2.35 28.78 -8.82
CA THR A 116 -3.14 29.66 -7.94
C THR A 116 -2.95 31.13 -8.30
N ASN A 117 -1.80 31.49 -8.85
CA ASN A 117 -1.42 32.85 -9.21
C ASN A 117 -1.65 33.17 -10.70
N LYS A 118 -2.03 32.18 -11.52
CA LYS A 118 -2.26 32.26 -12.98
C LYS A 118 -1.01 32.61 -13.78
N ASP A 119 0.17 32.21 -13.31
CA ASP A 119 1.44 32.42 -14.01
C ASP A 119 1.82 31.28 -14.95
N GLY A 120 1.00 30.21 -15.01
CA GLY A 120 1.23 29.03 -15.81
C GLY A 120 2.10 27.97 -15.14
N THR A 121 2.46 28.15 -13.86
CA THR A 121 3.16 27.16 -13.05
C THR A 121 2.25 26.63 -11.95
N ASN A 122 2.29 25.31 -11.76
CA ASN A 122 1.48 24.67 -10.73
C ASN A 122 2.25 24.68 -9.40
N GLU A 123 1.66 25.25 -8.35
CA GLU A 123 2.22 25.24 -7.00
C GLU A 123 1.55 24.18 -6.13
N LEU A 124 2.26 23.68 -5.12
CA LEU A 124 1.69 22.73 -4.16
C LEU A 124 0.61 23.45 -3.32
N VAL A 125 -0.63 23.00 -3.46
CA VAL A 125 -1.79 23.55 -2.73
C VAL A 125 -2.12 22.70 -1.52
N GLU A 126 -2.09 21.37 -1.68
CA GLU A 126 -2.46 20.43 -0.62
C GLU A 126 -1.49 19.25 -0.64
N ARG A 127 -1.10 18.79 0.55
CA ARG A 127 -0.39 17.53 0.73
C ARG A 127 -1.00 16.79 1.90
N ARG A 128 -1.46 15.56 1.67
CA ARG A 128 -2.05 14.71 2.71
C ARG A 128 -1.36 13.36 2.77
N LEU A 129 -1.08 12.90 3.98
CA LEU A 129 -0.60 11.55 4.22
C LEU A 129 -1.76 10.57 3.98
N VAL A 130 -1.56 9.60 3.10
CA VAL A 130 -2.61 8.63 2.74
C VAL A 130 -2.33 7.22 3.25
N LYS A 131 -1.05 6.83 3.34
CA LYS A 131 -0.67 5.48 3.72
C LYS A 131 0.77 5.44 4.23
N TYR A 132 1.04 4.49 5.11
CA TYR A 132 2.39 4.03 5.41
C TYR A 132 2.68 2.76 4.61
N ASP A 133 3.77 2.78 3.84
CA ASP A 133 4.22 1.70 2.97
C ASP A 133 5.34 0.94 3.66
N PHE A 134 5.00 -0.24 4.19
CA PHE A 134 5.93 -1.09 4.93
C PHE A 134 7.01 -1.67 4.00
N LEU A 135 8.28 -1.51 4.41
CA LEU A 135 9.43 -2.03 3.68
C LEU A 135 10.02 -3.26 4.36
N ASP A 136 10.35 -3.18 5.65
CA ASP A 136 10.97 -4.28 6.38
C ASP A 136 10.84 -4.11 7.90
N ALA A 137 11.16 -5.15 8.67
CA ALA A 137 11.36 -5.05 10.11
C ALA A 137 12.50 -5.95 10.59
N GLN A 138 13.28 -5.48 11.56
CA GLN A 138 14.43 -6.19 12.09
C GLN A 138 14.42 -6.21 13.63
N PRO A 139 14.71 -7.33 14.30
CA PRO A 139 14.94 -7.37 15.74
C PRO A 139 15.99 -6.36 16.19
N ILE A 140 15.69 -5.64 17.28
CA ILE A 140 16.67 -4.79 17.93
C ILE A 140 17.49 -5.66 18.88
N THR A 141 18.66 -6.09 18.44
CA THR A 141 19.64 -6.76 19.31
C THR A 141 20.38 -5.70 20.12
N ASN A 142 20.19 -5.72 21.45
CA ASN A 142 21.00 -4.93 22.39
C ASN A 142 22.41 -5.49 22.52
#